data_AF-A0A7S1WP88-F1
#
_entry.id   AF-A0A7S1WP88-F1
#
_cell.length_a   1.000
_cell.length_b   1.000
_cell.length_c   1.000
_cell.angle_alpha   90.00
_cell.angle_beta   90.00
_cell.angle_gamma   90.00
#
_symmetry.space_group_name_H-M   'P 1'
#
loop_
_entity.id
_entity.type
_entity.pdbx_description
1 polymer ?
#
loop_
_entity_poly.entity_id
_entity_poly.type
_entity_poly.pdbx_seq_one_letter_code
_entity_poly.pdbx_strand_id
1 'polypeptide(L)'
;AALGTYRSLGAYAAYARLSSEGREVVDSFRADPSPLFTAVKRSVKRVLADNPALEAVVDWPEVVRLHGLLNTNAVKLRSGALALYPRICVASHACDPNCDVVEARDLSCSGDGNPEAALLRARVPIQKGDEVTISYVPAMVLETPTKERRALLRTLRGFRCRCALCRPRPP
;
A
#
# COMPACT_ATOMS: atom_id res chain seq x y z
N ALA A 1 4.05 22.53 -1.83
CA ALA A 1 4.72 21.35 -1.23
C ALA A 1 3.79 20.16 -0.95
N ALA A 2 2.54 20.36 -0.47
CA ALA A 2 1.71 19.25 0.02
C ALA A 2 1.03 18.36 -1.05
N LEU A 3 0.89 18.83 -2.29
CA LEU A 3 0.51 18.00 -3.45
C LEU A 3 1.74 17.38 -4.16
N GLY A 4 2.90 17.37 -3.50
CA GLY A 4 4.23 17.07 -4.05
C GLY A 4 4.47 15.65 -4.58
N THR A 5 3.43 14.89 -4.95
CA THR A 5 3.62 13.74 -5.81
C THR A 5 2.57 13.74 -6.92
N TYR A 6 3.05 13.95 -8.15
CA TYR A 6 2.44 13.56 -9.43
C TYR A 6 1.69 12.21 -9.38
N ARG A 7 2.01 11.37 -8.41
CA ARG A 7 1.37 10.08 -8.11
C ARG A 7 -0.12 10.17 -7.80
N SER A 8 -0.60 11.21 -7.11
CA SER A 8 -2.03 11.25 -6.71
C SER A 8 -2.95 11.61 -7.88
N LEU A 9 -2.55 12.59 -8.70
CA LEU A 9 -3.26 12.91 -9.94
C LEU A 9 -3.04 11.83 -11.01
N GLY A 10 -1.85 11.22 -11.05
CA GLY A 10 -1.56 10.08 -11.92
C GLY A 10 -2.45 8.87 -11.61
N ALA A 11 -2.69 8.58 -10.32
CA ALA A 11 -3.62 7.54 -9.91
C ALA A 11 -5.05 7.81 -10.38
N TYR A 12 -5.52 9.05 -10.21
CA TYR A 12 -6.83 9.47 -10.71
C TYR A 12 -6.95 9.34 -12.23
N ALA A 13 -5.94 9.82 -12.98
CA ALA A 13 -5.93 9.71 -14.43
C ALA A 13 -5.87 8.24 -14.91
N ALA A 14 -5.13 7.37 -14.21
CA ALA A 14 -5.10 5.94 -14.51
C ALA A 14 -6.46 5.28 -14.24
N TYR A 15 -7.05 5.55 -13.07
CA TYR A 15 -8.37 5.05 -12.69
C TYR A 15 -9.47 5.49 -13.68
N ALA A 16 -9.45 6.75 -14.10
CA ALA A 16 -10.40 7.28 -15.08
C ALA A 16 -10.31 6.58 -16.46
N ARG A 17 -9.17 5.96 -16.79
CA ARG A 17 -8.97 5.23 -18.06
C ARG A 17 -9.27 3.73 -17.97
N LEU A 18 -9.51 3.20 -16.77
CA LEU A 18 -9.88 1.79 -16.61
C LEU A 18 -11.26 1.51 -17.21
N SER A 19 -11.45 0.28 -17.71
CA SER A 19 -12.77 -0.27 -17.99
C SER A 19 -13.61 -0.36 -16.71
N SER A 20 -14.92 -0.54 -16.85
CA SER A 20 -15.82 -0.74 -15.70
C SER A 20 -15.34 -1.89 -14.81
N GLU A 21 -14.96 -3.02 -15.39
CA GLU A 21 -14.38 -4.18 -14.68
C GLU A 21 -13.10 -3.81 -13.94
N GLY A 22 -12.21 -3.02 -14.56
CA GLY A 22 -10.98 -2.55 -13.91
C GLY A 22 -11.26 -1.63 -12.72
N ARG A 23 -12.29 -0.77 -12.83
CA ARG A 23 -12.71 0.10 -11.72
C ARG A 23 -13.35 -0.69 -10.58
N GLU A 24 -14.18 -1.70 -10.88
CA GLU A 24 -14.77 -2.58 -9.87
C GLU A 24 -13.70 -3.28 -9.02
N VAL A 25 -12.61 -3.72 -9.65
CA VAL A 25 -11.47 -4.29 -8.91
C VAL A 25 -10.85 -3.25 -7.97
N VAL A 26 -10.62 -2.02 -8.44
CA VAL A 26 -10.08 -0.94 -7.59
C VAL A 26 -11.06 -0.59 -6.47
N ASP A 27 -12.36 -0.53 -6.75
CA ASP A 27 -13.39 -0.14 -5.79
C ASP A 27 -13.66 -1.20 -4.73
N SER A 28 -13.22 -2.43 -4.95
CA SER A 28 -13.21 -3.48 -3.93
C SER A 28 -12.24 -3.19 -2.76
N PHE A 29 -11.24 -2.33 -2.97
CA PHE A 29 -10.28 -1.94 -1.95
C PHE A 29 -10.81 -0.80 -1.08
N ARG A 30 -10.31 -0.75 0.17
CA ARG A 30 -10.63 0.31 1.12
C ARG A 30 -9.37 1.05 1.54
N ALA A 31 -9.51 2.36 1.71
CA ALA A 31 -8.46 3.18 2.30
C ALA A 31 -8.54 3.11 3.82
N ASP A 32 -7.52 2.56 4.47
CA ASP A 32 -7.46 2.57 5.92
C ASP A 32 -7.12 3.97 6.46
N PRO A 33 -7.75 4.39 7.57
CA PRO A 33 -7.42 5.64 8.21
C PRO A 33 -5.99 5.59 8.77
N SER A 34 -5.14 6.51 8.32
CA SER A 34 -3.81 6.71 8.87
C SER A 34 -3.53 8.18 9.13
N PRO A 35 -2.56 8.51 10.02
CA PRO A 35 -2.07 9.88 10.18
C PRO A 35 -1.65 10.50 8.85
N LEU A 36 -0.95 9.75 8.00
CA LEU A 36 -0.55 10.22 6.68
C LEU A 36 -1.76 10.53 5.79
N PHE A 37 -2.75 9.64 5.74
CA PHE A 37 -3.96 9.87 4.94
C PHE A 37 -4.76 11.09 5.46
N THR A 38 -4.81 11.28 6.78
CA THR A 38 -5.43 12.45 7.40
C THR A 38 -4.70 13.74 7.07
N ALA A 39 -3.36 13.72 7.04
CA ALA A 39 -2.56 14.85 6.65
C ALA A 39 -2.85 15.26 5.19
N VAL A 40 -2.92 14.29 4.26
CA VAL A 40 -3.24 14.56 2.85
C VAL A 40 -4.63 15.17 2.68
N LYS A 41 -5.64 14.62 3.38
CA LYS A 41 -6.99 15.21 3.41
C LYS A 41 -6.97 16.68 3.84
N ARG A 42 -6.23 17.00 4.90
CA ARG A 42 -6.08 18.39 5.39
C ARG A 42 -5.36 19.27 4.38
N SER A 43 -4.31 18.75 3.75
CA SER A 43 -3.54 19.47 2.74
C SER A 43 -4.36 19.81 1.50
N VAL A 44 -5.16 18.86 0.99
CA VAL A 44 -6.07 19.12 -0.15
C VAL A 44 -7.08 20.21 0.21
N LYS A 45 -7.74 20.10 1.38
CA LYS A 45 -8.68 21.13 1.85
C LYS A 45 -8.05 22.52 1.90
N ARG A 46 -6.81 22.62 2.41
CA ARG A 46 -6.09 23.89 2.45
C ARG A 46 -5.78 24.44 1.06
N VAL A 47 -5.30 23.60 0.14
CA VAL A 47 -4.99 24.02 -1.23
C VAL A 47 -6.23 24.55 -1.95
N LEU A 48 -7.38 23.89 -1.78
CA LEU A 48 -8.64 24.33 -2.37
C LEU A 48 -9.15 25.64 -1.77
N ALA A 49 -9.00 25.83 -0.45
CA ALA A 49 -9.34 27.09 0.19
C ALA A 49 -8.44 28.24 -0.31
N ASP A 50 -7.14 27.98 -0.48
CA ASP A 50 -6.18 28.97 -0.99
C ASP A 50 -6.36 29.23 -2.50
N ASN A 51 -6.93 28.28 -3.26
CA ASN A 51 -7.09 28.35 -4.72
C ASN A 51 -8.43 27.73 -5.18
N PRO A 52 -9.58 28.41 -5.01
CA PRO A 52 -10.89 27.84 -5.32
C PRO A 52 -11.08 27.42 -6.78
N ALA A 53 -10.38 28.05 -7.72
CA ALA A 53 -10.42 27.68 -9.14
C ALA A 53 -9.97 26.22 -9.39
N LEU A 54 -9.18 25.63 -8.50
CA LEU A 54 -8.75 24.24 -8.61
C LEU A 54 -9.88 23.25 -8.36
N GLU A 55 -10.96 23.65 -7.67
CA GLU A 55 -12.07 22.76 -7.34
C GLU A 55 -12.72 22.15 -8.58
N ALA A 56 -12.74 22.88 -9.71
CA ALA A 56 -13.29 22.42 -10.97
C ALA A 56 -12.33 21.55 -11.82
N VAL A 57 -11.07 21.39 -11.42
CA VAL A 57 -10.03 20.74 -12.26
C VAL A 57 -10.16 19.22 -12.25
N VAL A 58 -10.49 18.62 -11.11
CA VAL A 58 -10.63 17.17 -10.91
C VAL A 58 -11.61 16.88 -9.79
N ASP A 59 -12.12 15.65 -9.72
CA ASP A 59 -12.85 15.16 -8.56
C ASP A 59 -11.88 14.97 -7.38
N TRP A 60 -11.76 16.01 -6.54
CA TRP A 60 -10.88 16.00 -5.37
C TRP A 60 -11.23 14.93 -4.32
N PRO A 61 -12.51 14.70 -3.97
CA PRO A 61 -12.90 13.53 -3.17
C PRO A 61 -12.32 12.23 -3.71
N GLU A 62 -12.39 12.01 -5.02
CA GLU A 62 -11.90 10.80 -5.66
C GLU A 62 -10.36 10.72 -5.66
N VAL A 63 -9.66 11.82 -5.94
CA VAL A 63 -8.19 11.91 -5.83
C VAL A 63 -7.74 11.53 -4.42
N VAL A 64 -8.42 12.04 -3.40
CA VAL A 64 -8.14 11.73 -2.00
C VAL A 64 -8.41 10.26 -1.68
N ARG A 65 -9.53 9.71 -2.16
CA ARG A 65 -9.89 8.28 -1.99
C ARG A 65 -8.80 7.38 -2.58
N LEU A 66 -8.45 7.59 -3.85
CA LEU A 66 -7.46 6.81 -4.58
C LEU A 66 -6.06 6.93 -3.94
N HIS A 67 -5.69 8.12 -3.46
CA HIS A 67 -4.45 8.29 -2.70
C HIS A 67 -4.43 7.40 -1.45
N GLY A 68 -5.50 7.43 -0.65
CA GLY A 68 -5.61 6.61 0.56
C GLY A 68 -5.55 5.11 0.25
N LEU A 69 -6.26 4.69 -0.79
CA LEU A 69 -6.32 3.30 -1.25
C LEU A 69 -4.94 2.80 -1.67
N LEU A 70 -4.27 3.52 -2.58
CA LEU A 70 -2.94 3.13 -3.06
C LEU A 70 -1.91 3.18 -1.95
N ASN A 71 -1.95 4.20 -1.09
CA ASN A 71 -1.00 4.30 0.00
C ASN A 71 -1.10 3.12 0.96
N THR A 72 -2.30 2.57 1.18
CA THR A 72 -2.53 1.50 2.16
C THR A 72 -2.38 0.09 1.56
N ASN A 73 -2.85 -0.11 0.32
CA ASN A 73 -2.94 -1.43 -0.29
C ASN A 73 -1.85 -1.71 -1.33
N ALA A 74 -1.35 -0.69 -2.03
CA ALA A 74 -0.52 -0.95 -3.21
C ALA A 74 0.86 -1.51 -2.86
N VAL A 75 1.30 -2.45 -3.69
CA VAL A 75 2.67 -2.94 -3.73
C VAL A 75 3.50 -1.95 -4.54
N LYS A 76 4.65 -1.55 -4.00
CA LYS A 76 5.61 -0.73 -4.74
C LYS A 76 6.55 -1.64 -5.52
N LEU A 77 6.50 -1.54 -6.85
CA LEU A 77 7.38 -2.26 -7.75
C LEU A 77 8.77 -1.63 -7.77
N ARG A 78 9.76 -2.37 -8.28
CA ARG A 78 11.14 -1.91 -8.48
C ARG A 78 11.24 -0.71 -9.42
N SER A 79 10.36 -0.64 -10.40
CA SER A 79 10.20 0.55 -11.27
C SER A 79 9.78 1.81 -10.52
N GLY A 80 9.35 1.67 -9.26
CA GLY A 80 8.75 2.74 -8.47
C GLY A 80 7.26 2.95 -8.72
N ALA A 81 6.67 2.19 -9.66
CA ALA A 81 5.23 2.14 -9.88
C ALA A 81 4.50 1.50 -8.68
N LEU A 82 3.21 1.78 -8.57
CA LEU A 82 2.33 1.20 -7.58
C LEU A 82 1.34 0.27 -8.29
N ALA A 83 1.17 -0.93 -7.76
CA ALA A 83 0.26 -1.93 -8.31
C ALA A 83 -0.69 -2.46 -7.23
N LEU A 84 -1.93 -2.74 -7.63
CA LEU A 84 -2.94 -3.39 -6.80
C LEU A 84 -3.10 -4.83 -7.26
N TYR A 85 -2.88 -5.75 -6.34
CA TYR A 85 -3.01 -7.18 -6.58
C TYR A 85 -4.03 -7.74 -5.58
N PRO A 86 -5.30 -7.93 -5.96
CA PRO A 86 -6.39 -8.29 -5.02
C PRO A 86 -6.08 -9.48 -4.11
N ARG A 87 -5.33 -10.47 -4.62
CA ARG A 87 -4.95 -11.67 -3.85
C ARG A 87 -3.74 -11.48 -2.94
N ILE A 88 -2.88 -10.50 -3.22
CA ILE A 88 -1.65 -10.24 -2.44
C ILE A 88 -1.93 -9.17 -1.39
N CYS A 89 -2.66 -8.12 -1.75
CA CYS A 89 -2.94 -6.97 -0.89
C CYS A 89 -3.80 -7.31 0.34
N VAL A 90 -4.41 -8.49 0.40
CA VAL A 90 -5.12 -8.99 1.60
C VAL A 90 -4.17 -9.56 2.66
N ALA A 91 -2.91 -9.85 2.33
CA ALA A 91 -1.96 -10.43 3.28
C ALA A 91 -1.59 -9.42 4.37
N SER A 92 -1.74 -9.83 5.64
CA SER A 92 -1.42 -9.01 6.81
C SER A 92 0.08 -8.74 6.96
N HIS A 93 0.41 -7.73 7.76
CA HIS A 93 1.79 -7.45 8.12
C HIS A 93 2.33 -8.34 9.26
N ALA A 94 3.52 -8.89 9.06
CA ALA A 94 4.42 -9.33 10.13
C ALA A 94 5.82 -8.73 9.96
N CYS A 95 6.53 -8.47 11.08
CA CYS A 95 7.93 -8.00 11.02
C CYS A 95 8.91 -9.13 10.69
N ASP A 96 8.50 -10.38 10.93
CA ASP A 96 9.16 -11.57 10.38
C ASP A 96 8.09 -12.35 9.60
N PRO A 97 7.90 -12.02 8.31
CA PRO A 97 6.83 -12.60 7.51
C PRO A 97 7.17 -14.01 7.04
N ASN A 98 6.16 -14.83 6.79
CA ASN A 98 6.36 -16.16 6.17
C ASN A 98 6.35 -16.12 4.64
N CYS A 99 6.01 -14.98 4.01
CA CYS A 99 6.04 -14.79 2.57
C CYS A 99 6.76 -13.49 2.15
N ASP A 100 7.35 -13.53 0.95
CA ASP A 100 7.84 -12.37 0.21
C ASP A 100 6.95 -12.10 -1.01
N VAL A 101 6.83 -10.83 -1.38
CA VAL A 101 6.26 -10.44 -2.67
C VAL A 101 7.40 -10.27 -3.67
N VAL A 102 7.40 -11.04 -4.75
CA VAL A 102 8.44 -11.02 -5.79
C VAL A 102 7.81 -10.67 -7.14
N GLU A 103 8.51 -9.91 -7.98
CA GLU A 103 8.02 -9.61 -9.33
C GLU A 103 8.33 -10.79 -10.26
N ALA A 104 7.41 -11.13 -11.16
CA ALA A 104 7.57 -12.26 -12.07
C ALA A 104 8.81 -12.11 -12.98
N ARG A 105 9.19 -10.87 -13.32
CA ARG A 105 10.42 -10.56 -14.07
C ARG A 105 11.71 -11.00 -13.35
N ASP A 106 11.64 -11.23 -12.05
CA ASP A 106 12.78 -11.64 -11.22
C ASP A 106 12.95 -13.15 -11.21
N LEU A 107 11.95 -13.87 -11.73
CA LEU A 107 11.93 -15.31 -11.81
C LEU A 107 12.08 -15.70 -13.28
N SER A 108 12.82 -16.78 -13.51
CA SER A 108 12.89 -17.43 -14.83
C SER A 108 11.56 -18.10 -15.23
N CYS A 109 10.58 -18.13 -14.33
CA CYS A 109 9.25 -18.70 -14.52
C CYS A 109 8.19 -17.59 -14.45
N SER A 110 7.98 -16.87 -15.54
CA SER A 110 6.78 -16.04 -15.70
C SER A 110 5.61 -16.98 -15.98
N GLY A 111 4.90 -17.45 -14.95
CA GLY A 111 3.81 -18.43 -15.08
C GLY A 111 2.79 -18.08 -16.17
N ASP A 112 2.55 -16.78 -16.37
CA ASP A 112 1.51 -16.27 -17.26
C ASP A 112 2.10 -15.39 -18.39
N GLY A 113 3.43 -15.28 -18.50
CA GLY A 113 4.12 -14.39 -19.44
C GLY A 113 3.98 -12.88 -19.16
N ASN A 114 3.27 -12.47 -18.10
CA ASN A 114 3.12 -11.06 -17.73
C ASN A 114 4.32 -10.57 -16.88
N PRO A 115 5.19 -9.67 -17.39
CA PRO A 115 6.35 -9.16 -16.66
C PRO A 115 6.01 -8.19 -15.51
N GLU A 116 4.73 -7.80 -15.39
CA GLU A 116 4.19 -6.98 -14.31
C GLU A 116 3.39 -7.79 -13.27
N ALA A 117 3.35 -9.12 -13.41
CA ALA A 117 2.79 -9.98 -12.37
C ALA A 117 3.67 -9.95 -11.11
N ALA A 118 3.02 -10.08 -9.96
CA ALA A 118 3.67 -10.29 -8.67
C ALA A 118 3.26 -11.65 -8.10
N LEU A 119 4.16 -12.28 -7.37
CA LEU A 119 4.01 -13.61 -6.80
C LEU A 119 4.25 -13.54 -5.29
N LEU A 120 3.46 -14.30 -4.54
CA LEU A 120 3.73 -14.56 -3.12
C LEU A 120 4.58 -15.82 -3.01
N ARG A 121 5.80 -15.67 -2.49
CA ARG A 121 6.75 -16.77 -2.30
C ARG A 121 6.90 -17.07 -0.83
N ALA A 122 6.64 -18.32 -0.44
CA ALA A 122 6.88 -18.78 0.92
C ALA A 122 8.40 -18.76 1.25
N ARG A 123 8.73 -18.24 2.43
CA ARG A 123 10.09 -18.23 3.02
C ARG A 123 10.33 -19.42 3.93
N VAL A 124 9.24 -19.97 4.48
CA VAL A 124 9.21 -21.10 5.40
C VAL A 124 8.06 -22.03 5.01
N PRO A 125 8.04 -23.30 5.45
CA PRO A 125 6.86 -24.15 5.30
C PRO A 125 5.62 -23.49 5.93
N ILE A 126 4.50 -23.50 5.20
CA ILE A 126 3.21 -22.94 5.64
C ILE A 126 2.20 -24.10 5.68
N GLN A 127 1.61 -24.33 6.83
CA GLN A 127 0.62 -25.39 7.03
C GLN A 127 -0.79 -24.88 6.72
N LYS A 128 -1.72 -25.81 6.48
CA LYS A 128 -3.13 -25.46 6.29
C LYS A 128 -3.66 -24.78 7.57
N GLY A 129 -4.16 -23.56 7.42
CA GLY A 129 -4.69 -22.75 8.52
C GLY A 129 -3.74 -21.67 9.01
N ASP A 130 -2.47 -21.69 8.59
CA ASP A 130 -1.53 -20.61 8.91
C ASP A 130 -1.91 -19.32 8.17
N GLU A 131 -1.75 -18.19 8.86
CA GLU A 131 -1.92 -16.87 8.25
C GLU A 131 -0.74 -16.58 7.30
N VAL A 132 -1.03 -16.18 6.07
CA VAL A 132 -0.02 -15.67 5.14
C VAL A 132 0.26 -14.20 5.46
N THR A 133 1.53 -13.89 5.74
CA THR A 133 1.97 -12.54 6.12
C THR A 133 3.13 -12.05 5.27
N ILE A 134 3.18 -10.73 5.07
CA ILE A 134 4.24 -10.03 4.33
C ILE A 134 4.78 -8.84 5.14
N SER A 135 5.91 -8.27 4.74
CA SER A 135 6.38 -7.00 5.32
C SER A 135 5.79 -5.80 4.57
N TYR A 136 5.20 -4.84 5.30
CA TYR A 136 4.77 -3.55 4.75
C TYR A 136 5.87 -2.48 4.80
N VAL A 137 7.02 -2.82 5.39
CA VAL A 137 8.14 -1.90 5.55
C VAL A 137 9.38 -2.43 4.82
N PRO A 138 10.27 -1.55 4.33
CA PRO A 138 11.53 -1.97 3.72
C PRO A 138 12.39 -2.80 4.67
N ALA A 139 13.24 -3.67 4.12
CA ALA A 139 14.13 -4.54 4.91
C ALA A 139 14.99 -3.75 5.91
N MET A 140 15.53 -2.60 5.52
CA MET A 140 16.30 -1.73 6.42
C MET A 140 15.52 -1.24 7.65
N VAL A 141 14.19 -1.14 7.55
CA VAL A 141 13.34 -0.77 8.69
C VAL A 141 13.13 -1.95 9.62
N LEU A 142 13.18 -3.19 9.14
CA LEU A 142 13.01 -4.38 9.99
C LEU A 142 14.12 -4.48 11.06
N GLU A 143 15.32 -3.99 10.73
CA GLU A 143 16.47 -3.92 11.65
C GLU A 143 16.34 -2.83 12.73
N THR A 144 15.38 -1.91 12.61
CA THR A 144 15.19 -0.84 13.59
C THR A 144 14.47 -1.35 14.86
N PRO A 145 14.64 -0.69 16.02
CA PRO A 145 13.92 -1.02 17.24
C PRO A 145 12.39 -1.13 17.06
N THR A 146 11.75 -2.01 17.84
CA THR A 146 10.29 -2.22 17.81
C THR A 146 9.47 -0.92 17.91
N LYS A 147 9.97 0.06 18.67
CA LYS A 147 9.33 1.38 18.82
C LYS A 147 9.28 2.13 17.48
N GLU A 148 10.37 2.12 16.72
CA GLU A 148 10.51 2.82 15.43
C GLU A 148 9.68 2.14 14.34
N ARG A 149 9.76 0.80 14.23
CA ARG A 149 8.89 0.03 13.31
C ARG A 149 7.41 0.32 13.53
N ARG A 150 6.97 0.30 14.80
CA ARG A 150 5.58 0.61 15.18
C ARG A 150 5.21 2.05 14.89
N ALA A 151 6.11 3.00 15.12
CA ALA A 151 5.86 4.40 14.80
C ALA A 151 5.64 4.58 13.30
N LEU A 152 6.47 3.96 12.47
CA LEU A 152 6.33 4.01 11.01
C LEU A 152 5.02 3.39 10.54
N LEU A 153 4.71 2.15 10.98
CA LEU A 153 3.47 1.47 10.62
C LEU A 153 2.24 2.25 11.07
N ARG A 154 2.26 2.82 12.27
CA ARG A 154 1.16 3.68 12.75
C ARG A 154 0.98 4.89 11.85
N THR A 155 2.06 5.55 11.46
CA THR A 155 2.02 6.75 10.60
C THR A 155 1.52 6.41 9.19
N LEU A 156 2.05 5.35 8.57
CA LEU A 156 1.80 5.00 7.17
C LEU A 156 0.52 4.19 6.96
N ARG A 157 0.17 3.32 7.91
CA ARG A 157 -0.87 2.30 7.80
C ARG A 157 -1.93 2.37 8.91
N GLY A 158 -1.75 3.21 9.91
CA GLY A 158 -2.79 3.45 10.94
C GLY A 158 -2.89 2.39 12.04
N PHE A 159 -2.06 1.35 12.04
CA PHE A 159 -2.14 0.27 13.04
C PHE A 159 -0.87 0.13 13.89
N ARG A 160 -0.99 -0.60 15.01
CA ARG A 160 0.13 -0.98 15.88
C ARG A 160 0.42 -2.47 15.71
N CYS A 161 1.59 -2.82 15.17
CA CYS A 161 1.98 -4.21 14.97
C CYS A 161 2.04 -5.02 16.29
N ARG A 162 1.51 -6.25 16.25
CA ARG A 162 1.47 -7.22 17.36
C ARG A 162 2.01 -8.61 16.97
N CYS A 163 2.85 -8.68 15.93
CA CYS A 163 3.56 -9.92 15.57
C CYS A 163 4.51 -10.36 16.71
N ALA A 164 5.02 -11.60 16.63
CA ALA A 164 5.89 -12.18 17.66
C ALA A 164 7.08 -11.27 18.03
N LEU A 165 7.76 -10.68 17.05
CA LEU A 165 8.88 -9.75 17.28
C LEU A 165 8.49 -8.43 17.95
N CYS A 166 7.21 -8.03 17.85
CA CYS A 166 6.72 -6.79 18.42
C CYS A 166 6.00 -6.99 19.77
N ARG A 167 5.59 -8.21 20.11
CA ARG A 167 4.99 -8.49 21.41
C ARG A 167 6.02 -8.24 22.52
N PRO A 168 5.60 -7.71 23.68
CA PRO A 168 6.46 -7.72 24.86
C PRO A 168 6.93 -9.16 25.09
N ARG A 169 8.22 -9.36 25.38
CA ARG A 169 8.64 -10.67 25.89
C ARG A 169 7.95 -10.89 27.24
N PRO A 170 7.44 -12.10 27.51
CA PRO A 170 7.02 -12.43 28.87
C PRO A 170 8.22 -12.24 29.83
N PRO A 171 7.96 -11.87 31.09
CA PRO A 171 9.00 -11.71 32.10
C PRO A 171 9.79 -13.00 32.32
#